data_AF-A0A9X3YPL4-F1
#
_entry.id   AF-A0A9X3YPL4-F1
#
_cell.length_a   1.000
_cell.length_b   1.000
_cell.length_c   1.000
_cell.angle_alpha   90.00
_cell.angle_beta   90.00
_cell.angle_gamma   90.00
#
_symmetry.space_group_name_H-M   'P 1'
#
loop_
_entity.id
_entity.type
_entity.pdbx_description
1 polymer ?
#
loop_
_entity_poly.entity_id
_entity_poly.type
_entity_poly.pdbx_seq_one_letter_code
_entity_poly.pdbx_strand_id
1 'polypeptide(L)'
;MTLFLYSAAGDDGGRRAGRIDAASLDAAKFRLEQSGLRDIVFHTDEILPAQLRAEGMAPAEVSADAELAALTDPLHGFAFVRACYIGNWIAWVPPLAWALWNLAGGAPYSLVDQASFALAAIGLAFPAWAAVPSLAYQKLLDASAWARWDDVRRQCAFFRRWRRWFLAPTPRFDVDIRDATAVAAQGDLAAALASVAHYEATVAPRQVYLGRIASIHFAARDWTGALRCQEEAWRLSGGGMPETIDYAVTLVWRRRDADAAQRLLAGIAGRTRTALAQTFVDYAEGLIALERGHDDVAKDRFERAIEGQAAASNTPLTQMVCDFIAAHLVIASARLGEKRAARALLRSVLPRLTAFKDIDLARRCAAAVA
;
A
#
# COMPACT_ATOMS: atom_id res chain seq x y z
N MET A 1 21.97 7.74 0.85
CA MET A 1 21.60 7.38 -0.53
C MET A 1 20.46 6.36 -0.48
N THR A 2 19.73 6.17 -1.58
CA THR A 2 18.46 5.42 -1.61
C THR A 2 18.60 4.20 -2.51
N LEU A 3 18.16 3.05 -2.00
CA LEU A 3 18.23 1.78 -2.71
C LEU A 3 16.93 1.55 -3.49
N PHE A 4 17.04 1.42 -4.81
CA PHE A 4 15.91 1.20 -5.70
C PHE A 4 15.90 -0.23 -6.25
N LEU A 5 14.76 -0.92 -6.13
CA LEU A 5 14.51 -2.20 -6.78
C LEU A 5 14.06 -1.96 -8.23
N TYR A 6 14.70 -2.65 -9.18
CA TYR A 6 14.39 -2.52 -10.59
C TYR A 6 14.32 -3.89 -11.29
N SER A 7 13.63 -3.90 -12.43
CA SER A 7 13.74 -4.94 -13.46
C SER A 7 14.05 -4.29 -14.81
N ALA A 8 14.96 -4.85 -15.59
CA ALA A 8 15.37 -4.32 -16.89
C ALA A 8 15.70 -5.45 -17.87
N ALA A 9 15.76 -5.13 -19.16
CA ALA A 9 16.28 -6.01 -20.20
C ALA A 9 17.77 -5.73 -20.43
N GLY A 10 18.59 -6.78 -20.53
CA GLY A 10 19.98 -6.68 -20.96
C GLY A 10 20.11 -6.62 -22.49
N ASP A 11 21.31 -6.34 -22.98
CA ASP A 11 21.63 -6.37 -24.42
C ASP A 11 21.46 -7.77 -25.05
N ASP A 12 21.47 -8.82 -24.21
CA ASP A 12 21.17 -10.21 -24.58
C ASP A 12 19.66 -10.49 -24.72
N GLY A 13 18.80 -9.50 -24.47
CA GLY A 13 17.34 -9.64 -24.39
C GLY A 13 16.85 -10.33 -23.11
N GLY A 14 17.77 -10.71 -22.20
CA GLY A 14 17.43 -11.34 -20.93
C GLY A 14 16.88 -10.35 -19.93
N ARG A 15 15.79 -10.70 -19.23
CA ARG A 15 15.29 -9.90 -18.11
C ARG A 15 16.16 -10.12 -16.87
N ARG A 16 16.54 -9.03 -16.21
CA ARG A 16 17.33 -9.03 -14.97
C ARG A 16 16.63 -8.17 -13.94
N ALA A 17 16.63 -8.63 -12.69
CA ALA A 17 16.23 -7.82 -11.54
C ALA A 17 17.45 -7.47 -10.70
N GLY A 18 17.42 -6.31 -10.05
CA GLY A 18 18.52 -5.89 -9.20
C GLY A 18 18.13 -4.76 -8.27
N ARG A 19 19.10 -4.35 -7.46
CA ARG A 19 19.00 -3.14 -6.65
C ARG A 19 20.11 -2.18 -7.05
N ILE A 20 19.81 -0.89 -7.09
CA ILE A 20 20.78 0.15 -7.39
C ILE A 20 20.70 1.26 -6.34
N ASP A 21 21.86 1.67 -5.84
CA ASP A 21 21.95 2.84 -4.97
C ASP A 21 22.07 4.12 -5.81
N ALA A 22 21.16 5.06 -5.62
CA ALA A 22 21.20 6.36 -6.28
C ALA A 22 20.56 7.46 -5.41
N ALA A 23 20.75 8.71 -5.84
CA ALA A 23 20.14 9.86 -5.17
C ALA A 23 18.66 10.07 -5.57
N SER A 24 18.27 9.60 -6.76
CA SER A 24 16.92 9.71 -7.31
C SER A 24 16.67 8.62 -8.35
N LEU A 25 15.41 8.43 -8.75
CA LEU A 25 15.04 7.52 -9.86
C LEU A 25 15.70 7.90 -11.19
N ASP A 26 15.82 9.19 -11.49
CA ASP A 26 16.51 9.66 -12.71
C ASP A 26 18.00 9.31 -12.69
N ALA A 27 18.67 9.49 -11.55
CA ALA A 27 20.07 9.11 -11.39
C ALA A 27 20.26 7.58 -11.46
N ALA A 28 19.31 6.82 -10.91
CA ALA A 28 19.31 5.36 -11.02
C ALA A 28 19.15 4.92 -12.48
N LYS A 29 18.17 5.50 -13.20
CA LYS A 29 17.90 5.20 -14.59
C LYS A 29 19.12 5.47 -15.47
N PHE A 30 19.70 6.66 -15.35
CA PHE A 30 20.90 7.04 -16.09
C PHE A 30 22.06 6.06 -15.89
N ARG A 31 22.31 5.61 -14.65
CA ARG A 31 23.36 4.63 -14.35
C ARG A 31 23.08 3.25 -14.94
N LEU A 32 21.81 2.81 -14.91
CA LEU A 32 21.41 1.53 -15.49
C LEU A 32 21.52 1.56 -17.02
N GLU A 33 21.12 2.66 -17.66
CA GLU A 33 21.28 2.87 -19.11
C GLU A 33 22.77 2.89 -19.52
N GLN A 34 23.63 3.55 -18.74
CA GLN A 34 25.09 3.50 -18.95
C GLN A 34 25.67 2.09 -18.82
N SER A 35 24.99 1.20 -18.11
CA SER A 35 25.39 -0.20 -17.95
C SER A 35 24.84 -1.11 -19.06
N GLY A 36 24.21 -0.55 -20.10
CA GLY A 36 23.63 -1.30 -21.22
C GLY A 36 22.23 -1.86 -20.95
N LEU A 37 21.59 -1.49 -19.85
CA LEU A 37 20.24 -1.96 -19.53
C LEU A 37 19.18 -1.09 -20.22
N ARG A 38 18.11 -1.73 -20.70
CA ARG A 38 16.96 -1.11 -21.38
C ARG A 38 15.66 -1.54 -20.73
N ASP A 39 14.54 -0.91 -21.10
CA ASP A 39 13.20 -1.22 -20.58
C ASP A 39 13.14 -1.27 -19.04
N ILE A 40 13.80 -0.31 -18.41
CA ILE A 40 13.96 -0.24 -16.95
C ILE A 40 12.63 0.10 -16.30
N VAL A 41 12.20 -0.76 -15.38
CA VAL A 41 11.02 -0.58 -14.53
C VAL A 41 11.47 -0.54 -13.07
N PHE A 42 11.12 0.54 -12.38
CA PHE A 42 11.35 0.67 -10.94
C PHE A 42 10.12 0.23 -10.15
N HIS A 43 10.36 -0.55 -9.11
CA HIS A 43 9.32 -1.14 -8.25
C HIS A 43 9.22 -0.49 -6.87
N THR A 44 10.21 0.34 -6.53
CA THR A 44 10.25 1.10 -5.27
C THR A 44 10.51 2.57 -5.57
N ASP A 45 9.90 3.45 -4.81
CA ASP A 45 10.14 4.90 -4.87
C ASP A 45 11.13 5.35 -3.79
N GLU A 46 11.30 6.67 -3.67
CA GLU A 46 12.22 7.32 -2.73
C GLU A 46 11.72 7.27 -1.27
N ILE A 47 10.41 7.07 -1.07
CA ILE A 47 9.76 7.14 0.23
C ILE A 47 9.74 5.78 0.92
N LEU A 48 9.47 4.71 0.19
CA LEU A 48 9.33 3.37 0.78
C LEU A 48 10.58 2.94 1.57
N PRO A 49 11.82 3.09 1.06
CA PRO A 49 13.02 2.75 1.85
C PRO A 49 13.18 3.65 3.08
N ALA A 50 12.82 4.93 2.98
CA ALA A 50 12.88 5.86 4.10
C ALA A 50 11.85 5.52 5.17
N GLN A 51 10.64 5.12 4.76
CA GLN A 51 9.59 4.65 5.64
C GLN A 51 9.98 3.35 6.35
N LEU A 52 10.49 2.35 5.62
CA LEU A 52 10.96 1.09 6.22
C LEU A 52 12.06 1.34 7.26
N ARG A 53 13.00 2.25 6.97
CA ARG A 53 14.01 2.68 7.96
C ARG A 53 13.39 3.36 9.17
N ALA A 54 12.43 4.25 8.98
CA ALA A 54 11.70 4.91 10.06
C ALA A 54 10.90 3.91 10.92
N GLU A 55 10.48 2.80 10.33
CA GLU A 55 9.83 1.69 11.01
C GLU A 55 10.82 0.75 11.72
N GLY A 56 12.13 1.03 11.63
CA GLY A 56 13.19 0.20 12.19
C GLY A 56 13.38 -1.12 11.45
N MET A 57 12.91 -1.23 10.21
CA MET A 57 13.10 -2.41 9.38
C MET A 57 14.40 -2.29 8.58
N ALA A 58 15.25 -3.31 8.72
CA ALA A 58 16.36 -3.50 7.81
C ALA A 58 15.83 -3.93 6.42
N PRO A 59 16.49 -3.56 5.32
CA PRO A 59 16.22 -4.15 4.02
C PRO A 59 16.33 -5.66 4.14
N ALA A 60 15.34 -6.41 3.65
CA ALA A 60 15.39 -7.85 3.71
C ALA A 60 16.62 -8.35 2.92
N GLU A 61 17.43 -9.24 3.51
CA GLU A 61 18.54 -9.95 2.84
C GLU A 61 17.99 -11.01 1.87
N VAL A 62 17.10 -10.59 0.98
CA VAL A 62 16.42 -11.43 0.01
C VAL A 62 16.91 -11.03 -1.38
N SER A 63 17.02 -11.97 -2.31
CA SER A 63 17.39 -11.64 -3.69
C SER A 63 16.36 -10.69 -4.31
N ALA A 64 16.78 -9.87 -5.28
CA ALA A 64 15.87 -8.96 -5.97
C ALA A 64 14.71 -9.72 -6.65
N ASP A 65 15.01 -10.89 -7.23
CA ASP A 65 14.00 -11.75 -7.84
C ASP A 65 12.97 -12.25 -6.83
N ALA A 66 13.41 -12.67 -5.64
CA ALA A 66 12.49 -13.14 -4.61
C ALA A 66 11.65 -11.98 -4.01
N GLU A 67 12.19 -10.77 -3.93
CA GLU A 67 11.41 -9.58 -3.55
C GLU A 67 10.36 -9.21 -4.61
N LEU A 68 10.70 -9.28 -5.90
CA LEU A 68 9.75 -9.06 -7.00
C LEU A 68 8.68 -10.17 -7.08
N ALA A 69 9.09 -11.42 -6.87
CA ALA A 69 8.17 -12.55 -6.82
C ALA A 69 7.23 -12.43 -5.63
N ALA A 70 7.72 -11.91 -4.49
CA ALA A 70 6.86 -11.53 -3.38
C ALA A 70 5.86 -10.50 -3.88
N LEU A 71 6.28 -9.29 -4.28
CA LEU A 71 5.39 -8.18 -4.71
C LEU A 71 4.27 -8.57 -5.69
N THR A 72 4.50 -9.57 -6.54
CA THR A 72 3.55 -10.04 -7.56
C THR A 72 2.68 -11.23 -7.15
N ASP A 73 2.90 -11.88 -6.00
CA ASP A 73 2.16 -13.07 -5.60
C ASP A 73 0.74 -12.72 -5.07
N PRO A 74 -0.35 -13.11 -5.76
CA PRO A 74 -1.71 -12.86 -5.27
C PRO A 74 -2.06 -13.58 -3.96
N LEU A 75 -1.26 -14.57 -3.55
CA LEU A 75 -1.45 -15.35 -2.33
C LEU A 75 -0.48 -14.96 -1.20
N HIS A 76 0.15 -13.78 -1.22
CA HIS A 76 1.14 -13.31 -0.23
C HIS A 76 0.92 -13.79 1.23
N GLY A 77 -0.32 -13.74 1.74
CA GLY A 77 -0.64 -14.16 3.12
C GLY A 77 -0.46 -15.67 3.37
N PHE A 78 -0.70 -16.49 2.36
CA PHE A 78 -0.50 -17.95 2.38
C PHE A 78 0.80 -18.39 1.72
N ALA A 79 1.42 -17.55 0.90
CA ALA A 79 2.68 -17.84 0.22
C ALA A 79 3.77 -18.22 1.21
N PHE A 80 3.86 -17.50 2.33
CA PHE A 80 4.77 -17.84 3.44
C PHE A 80 4.46 -19.22 4.03
N VAL A 81 3.20 -19.50 4.37
CA VAL A 81 2.78 -20.80 4.91
C VAL A 81 3.09 -21.93 3.93
N ARG A 82 2.78 -21.72 2.65
CA ARG A 82 3.05 -22.66 1.57
C ARG A 82 4.56 -22.89 1.40
N ALA A 83 5.36 -21.83 1.40
CA ALA A 83 6.81 -21.92 1.30
C ALA A 83 7.42 -22.66 2.50
N CYS A 84 6.92 -22.41 3.71
CA CYS A 84 7.34 -23.14 4.90
C CYS A 84 7.01 -24.63 4.80
N TYR A 85 5.78 -25.00 4.41
CA TYR A 85 5.38 -26.42 4.35
C TYR A 85 5.94 -27.16 3.13
N ILE A 86 5.79 -26.61 1.94
CA ILE A 86 6.26 -27.25 0.70
C ILE A 86 7.78 -27.16 0.60
N GLY A 87 8.39 -26.03 0.95
CA GLY A 87 9.84 -25.86 0.86
C GLY A 87 10.61 -26.68 1.89
N ASN A 88 9.99 -26.99 3.05
CA ASN A 88 10.62 -27.74 4.13
C ASN A 88 9.92 -29.08 4.39
N TRP A 89 9.26 -29.66 3.38
CA TRP A 89 8.52 -30.92 3.55
C TRP A 89 9.43 -32.04 4.10
N ILE A 90 10.71 -32.07 3.71
CA ILE A 90 11.71 -33.02 4.21
C ILE A 90 11.92 -32.90 5.73
N ALA A 91 11.76 -31.71 6.31
CA ALA A 91 11.94 -31.49 7.75
C ALA A 91 10.74 -31.99 8.57
N TRP A 92 9.52 -31.95 8.02
CA TRP A 92 8.29 -32.21 8.78
C TRP A 92 7.59 -33.52 8.42
N VAL A 93 7.74 -34.00 7.17
CA VAL A 93 7.10 -35.25 6.71
C VAL A 93 7.66 -36.48 7.41
N PRO A 94 8.99 -36.68 7.59
CA PRO A 94 9.52 -37.83 8.31
C PRO A 94 9.04 -37.94 9.77
N PRO A 95 9.11 -36.88 10.62
CA PRO A 95 8.60 -36.99 11.99
C PRO A 95 7.09 -37.14 12.03
N LEU A 96 6.34 -36.55 11.08
CA LEU A 96 4.90 -36.76 10.99
C LEU A 96 4.54 -38.20 10.60
N ALA A 97 5.23 -38.78 9.62
CA ALA A 97 5.04 -40.17 9.20
C ALA A 97 5.40 -41.14 10.33
N TRP A 98 6.50 -40.89 11.04
CA TRP A 98 6.92 -41.68 12.21
C TRP A 98 5.90 -41.58 13.34
N ALA A 99 5.41 -40.38 13.64
CA ALA A 99 4.35 -40.16 14.62
C ALA A 99 3.08 -40.95 14.25
N LEU A 100 2.60 -40.84 13.00
CA LEU A 100 1.41 -41.56 12.55
C LEU A 100 1.58 -43.09 12.59
N TRP A 101 2.77 -43.59 12.24
CA TRP A 101 3.09 -45.02 12.30
C TRP A 101 3.01 -45.55 13.74
N ASN A 102 3.64 -44.87 14.69
CA ASN A 102 3.60 -45.29 16.10
C ASN A 102 2.21 -45.13 16.71
N LEU A 103 1.45 -44.12 16.32
CA LEU A 103 0.06 -43.95 16.75
C LEU A 103 -0.78 -45.19 16.38
N ALA A 104 -0.56 -45.76 15.18
CA ALA A 104 -1.24 -46.96 14.72
C ALA A 104 -0.79 -48.25 15.43
N GLY A 105 0.45 -48.30 15.92
CA GLY A 105 1.01 -49.45 16.65
C GLY A 105 0.49 -49.62 18.08
N GLY A 106 -0.10 -48.57 18.66
CA GLY A 106 -0.62 -48.58 20.04
C GLY A 106 0.45 -48.38 21.11
N ALA A 107 0.01 -48.15 22.35
CA ALA A 107 0.88 -47.91 23.51
C ALA A 107 1.58 -49.21 23.98
N PRO A 108 2.74 -49.14 24.66
CA PRO A 108 3.39 -47.96 25.23
C PRO A 108 4.35 -47.23 24.28
N TYR A 109 4.37 -45.89 24.36
CA TYR A 109 5.23 -45.04 23.54
C TYR A 109 6.59 -44.81 24.19
N SER A 110 7.65 -45.02 23.40
CA SER A 110 9.03 -44.71 23.81
C SER A 110 9.29 -43.20 23.85
N LEU A 111 10.43 -42.79 24.43
CA LEU A 111 10.87 -41.39 24.40
C LEU A 111 11.07 -40.87 22.97
N VAL A 112 11.48 -41.74 22.04
CA VAL A 112 11.66 -41.39 20.63
C VAL A 112 10.31 -41.08 19.98
N ASP A 113 9.28 -41.85 20.32
CA ASP A 113 7.92 -41.63 19.81
C ASP A 113 7.37 -40.31 20.34
N GLN A 114 7.57 -40.03 21.63
CA GLN A 114 7.21 -38.75 22.25
C GLN A 114 7.90 -37.56 21.57
N ALA A 115 9.20 -37.68 21.29
CA ALA A 115 9.95 -36.65 20.57
C ALA A 115 9.41 -36.43 19.15
N SER A 116 9.03 -37.50 18.44
CA SER A 116 8.43 -37.40 17.11
C SER A 116 7.07 -36.70 17.12
N PHE A 117 6.21 -36.98 18.12
CA PHE A 117 4.94 -36.30 18.30
C PHE A 117 5.14 -34.80 18.56
N ALA A 118 6.09 -34.44 19.43
CA ALA A 118 6.41 -33.05 19.72
C ALA A 118 6.93 -32.33 18.47
N LEU A 119 7.84 -32.96 17.71
CA LEU A 119 8.41 -32.36 16.50
C LEU A 119 7.35 -32.20 15.39
N ALA A 120 6.47 -33.19 15.21
CA ALA A 120 5.35 -33.09 14.29
C ALA A 120 4.38 -31.98 14.69
N ALA A 121 4.05 -31.86 15.99
CA ALA A 121 3.19 -30.80 16.49
C ALA A 121 3.82 -29.41 16.29
N ILE A 122 5.12 -29.24 16.56
CA ILE A 122 5.85 -27.99 16.29
C ILE A 122 5.86 -27.68 14.79
N GLY A 123 6.12 -28.68 13.94
CA GLY A 123 6.13 -28.52 12.50
C GLY A 123 4.80 -28.07 11.90
N LEU A 124 3.69 -28.48 12.50
CA LEU A 124 2.34 -28.06 12.10
C LEU A 124 1.90 -26.73 12.77
N ALA A 125 2.30 -26.48 14.02
CA ALA A 125 1.88 -25.29 14.73
C ALA A 125 2.70 -24.05 14.35
N PHE A 126 4.02 -24.21 14.12
CA PHE A 126 4.94 -23.11 13.94
C PHE A 126 4.65 -22.27 12.68
N PRO A 127 4.47 -22.84 11.47
CA PRO A 127 4.17 -22.03 10.28
C PRO A 127 2.83 -21.30 10.39
N ALA A 128 1.83 -21.96 10.99
CA ALA A 128 0.52 -21.35 11.23
C ALA A 128 0.63 -20.16 12.19
N TRP A 129 1.36 -20.31 13.28
CA TRP A 129 1.65 -19.24 14.23
C TRP A 129 2.48 -18.11 13.60
N ALA A 130 3.51 -18.44 12.82
CA ALA A 130 4.38 -17.47 12.15
C ALA A 130 3.63 -16.67 11.08
N ALA A 131 2.52 -17.17 10.53
CA ALA A 131 1.67 -16.45 9.60
C ALA A 131 0.63 -15.52 10.27
N VAL A 132 0.39 -15.68 11.58
CA VAL A 132 -0.59 -14.85 12.32
C VAL A 132 -0.35 -13.35 12.14
N PRO A 133 0.88 -12.80 12.23
CA PRO A 133 1.13 -11.37 12.05
C PRO A 133 0.69 -10.88 10.66
N SER A 134 1.05 -11.61 9.60
CA SER A 134 0.69 -11.25 8.22
C SER A 134 -0.81 -11.29 8.01
N LEU A 135 -1.50 -12.33 8.49
CA LEU A 135 -2.96 -12.43 8.39
C LEU A 135 -3.68 -11.35 9.22
N ALA A 136 -3.19 -11.05 10.43
CA ALA A 136 -3.72 -9.97 11.26
C ALA A 136 -3.49 -8.61 10.60
N TYR A 137 -2.35 -8.42 9.91
CA TYR A 137 -2.03 -7.17 9.24
C TYR A 137 -2.91 -6.99 8.00
N GLN A 138 -3.13 -8.04 7.21
CA GLN A 138 -4.10 -8.00 6.12
C GLN A 138 -5.52 -7.66 6.61
N LYS A 139 -5.95 -8.24 7.74
CA LYS A 139 -7.24 -7.86 8.37
C LYS A 139 -7.28 -6.41 8.82
N LEU A 140 -6.16 -5.88 9.34
CA LEU A 140 -6.03 -4.46 9.69
C LEU A 140 -6.15 -3.57 8.44
N LEU A 141 -5.48 -3.93 7.34
CA LEU A 141 -5.57 -3.19 6.07
C LEU A 141 -6.98 -3.26 5.48
N ASP A 142 -7.63 -4.43 5.51
CA ASP A 142 -9.00 -4.62 5.03
C ASP A 142 -10.03 -3.86 5.91
N ALA A 143 -9.84 -3.84 7.23
CA ALA A 143 -10.66 -3.02 8.12
C ALA A 143 -10.51 -1.52 7.79
N SER A 144 -9.28 -1.06 7.60
CA SER A 144 -8.97 0.33 7.23
C SER A 144 -9.56 0.70 5.87
N ALA A 145 -9.39 -0.17 4.86
CA ALA A 145 -9.93 0.01 3.52
C ALA A 145 -11.46 0.08 3.50
N TRP A 146 -12.15 -0.47 4.51
CA TRP A 146 -13.61 -0.39 4.66
C TRP A 146 -14.05 0.59 5.75
N ALA A 147 -13.16 1.45 6.23
CA ALA A 147 -13.45 2.42 7.29
C ALA A 147 -14.09 1.80 8.55
N ARG A 148 -13.78 0.53 8.84
CA ARG A 148 -14.24 -0.18 10.05
C ARG A 148 -13.33 0.18 11.22
N TRP A 149 -13.43 1.42 11.67
CA TRP A 149 -12.50 2.02 12.62
C TRP A 149 -12.40 1.25 13.96
N ASP A 150 -13.50 0.68 14.45
CA ASP A 150 -13.46 -0.16 15.65
C ASP A 150 -12.65 -1.46 15.44
N ASP A 151 -12.75 -2.08 14.26
CA ASP A 151 -11.94 -3.24 13.90
C ASP A 151 -10.46 -2.85 13.78
N VAL A 152 -10.15 -1.70 13.17
CA VAL A 152 -8.79 -1.17 13.08
C VAL A 152 -8.19 -1.05 14.48
N ARG A 153 -8.88 -0.40 15.43
CA ARG A 153 -8.41 -0.24 16.81
C ARG A 153 -8.23 -1.56 17.54
N ARG A 154 -9.15 -2.52 17.35
CA ARG A 154 -9.02 -3.88 17.91
C ARG A 154 -7.76 -4.60 17.38
N GLN A 155 -7.49 -4.50 16.09
CA GLN A 155 -6.29 -5.08 15.49
C GLN A 155 -5.01 -4.37 15.96
N CYS A 156 -5.01 -3.04 16.07
CA CYS A 156 -3.87 -2.30 16.63
C CYS A 156 -3.58 -2.72 18.08
N ALA A 157 -4.61 -2.87 18.92
CA ALA A 157 -4.47 -3.38 20.28
C ALA A 157 -3.94 -4.83 20.31
N PHE A 158 -4.38 -5.69 19.38
CA PHE A 158 -3.84 -7.03 19.22
C PHE A 158 -2.34 -6.99 18.91
N PHE A 159 -1.90 -6.17 17.94
CA PHE A 159 -0.49 -6.02 17.61
C PHE A 159 0.34 -5.53 18.79
N ARG A 160 -0.13 -4.52 19.52
CA ARG A 160 0.58 -4.02 20.72
C ARG A 160 0.72 -5.08 21.80
N ARG A 161 -0.32 -5.88 22.05
CA ARG A 161 -0.32 -6.95 23.08
C ARG A 161 0.60 -8.12 22.72
N TRP A 162 0.59 -8.54 21.46
CA TRP A 162 1.26 -9.76 21.03
C TRP A 162 2.63 -9.53 20.36
N ARG A 163 3.05 -8.26 20.19
CA ARG A 163 4.31 -7.89 19.51
C ARG A 163 5.52 -8.72 19.92
N ARG A 164 5.71 -8.95 21.23
CA ARG A 164 6.87 -9.68 21.77
C ARG A 164 6.94 -11.16 21.34
N TRP A 165 5.83 -11.69 20.86
CA TRP A 165 5.72 -13.07 20.39
C TRP A 165 5.90 -13.15 18.87
N PHE A 166 5.95 -12.05 18.14
CA PHE A 166 6.13 -12.12 16.69
C PHE A 166 7.62 -12.21 16.35
N LEU A 167 7.96 -13.14 15.44
CA LEU A 167 9.33 -13.30 14.93
C LEU A 167 9.76 -12.09 14.09
N ALA A 168 8.82 -11.50 13.35
CA ALA A 168 9.07 -10.32 12.53
C ALA A 168 8.70 -9.04 13.30
N PRO A 169 9.54 -7.98 13.21
CA PRO A 169 9.21 -6.70 13.81
C PRO A 169 7.94 -6.14 13.14
N THR A 170 6.87 -6.00 13.92
CA THR A 170 5.70 -5.25 13.46
C THR A 170 6.04 -3.76 13.45
N PRO A 171 5.80 -3.02 12.35
CA PRO A 171 6.08 -1.59 12.29
C PRO A 171 5.24 -0.84 13.32
N ARG A 172 5.88 -0.44 14.43
CA ARG A 172 5.18 0.24 15.54
C ARG A 172 4.56 1.55 15.07
N PHE A 173 5.32 2.32 14.30
CA PHE A 173 4.88 3.59 13.72
C PHE A 173 3.61 3.40 12.87
N ASP A 174 3.59 2.42 11.98
CA ASP A 174 2.45 2.15 11.09
C ASP A 174 1.18 1.74 11.84
N VAL A 175 1.31 0.92 12.89
CA VAL A 175 0.21 0.50 13.78
C VAL A 175 -0.33 1.69 14.58
N ASP A 176 0.57 2.52 15.14
CA ASP A 176 0.18 3.67 15.94
C ASP A 176 -0.47 4.77 15.08
N ILE A 177 0.01 5.00 13.85
CA ILE A 177 -0.65 5.88 12.88
C ILE A 177 -2.05 5.37 12.54
N ARG A 178 -2.24 4.07 12.27
CA ARG A 178 -3.59 3.52 11.96
C ARG A 178 -4.57 3.67 13.12
N ASP A 179 -4.10 3.46 14.35
CA ASP A 179 -4.93 3.67 15.53
C ASP A 179 -5.31 5.16 15.67
N ALA A 180 -4.35 6.08 15.47
CA ALA A 180 -4.62 7.52 15.46
C ALA A 180 -5.58 7.94 14.33
N THR A 181 -5.43 7.41 13.11
CA THR A 181 -6.36 7.63 11.99
C THR A 181 -7.77 7.17 12.35
N ALA A 182 -7.92 6.03 13.01
CA ALA A 182 -9.23 5.55 13.47
C ALA A 182 -9.84 6.46 14.55
N VAL A 183 -9.04 6.95 15.51
CA VAL A 183 -9.48 7.92 16.53
C VAL A 183 -9.92 9.24 15.89
N ALA A 184 -9.15 9.75 14.91
CA ALA A 184 -9.48 10.95 14.15
C ALA A 184 -10.79 10.78 13.35
N ALA A 185 -10.98 9.62 12.70
CA ALA A 185 -12.22 9.31 11.97
C ALA A 185 -13.46 9.22 12.87
N GLN A 186 -13.26 8.91 14.16
CA GLN A 186 -14.31 8.88 15.19
C GLN A 186 -14.62 10.26 15.77
N GLY A 187 -13.85 11.30 15.40
CA GLY A 187 -14.14 12.70 15.73
C GLY A 187 -13.16 13.36 16.70
N ASP A 188 -12.13 12.65 17.17
CA ASP A 188 -11.14 13.20 18.10
C ASP A 188 -9.76 13.40 17.43
N LEU A 189 -9.69 14.40 16.55
CA LEU A 189 -8.46 14.74 15.85
C LEU A 189 -7.34 15.18 16.81
N ALA A 190 -7.69 15.88 17.89
CA ALA A 190 -6.70 16.39 18.84
C ALA A 190 -5.99 15.25 19.59
N ALA A 191 -6.74 14.28 20.12
CA ALA A 191 -6.15 13.13 20.78
C ALA A 191 -5.36 12.25 19.79
N ALA A 192 -5.86 12.09 18.56
CA ALA A 192 -5.14 11.36 17.52
C ALA A 192 -3.75 11.96 17.26
N LEU A 193 -3.67 13.28 17.01
CA LEU A 193 -2.40 13.96 16.76
C LEU A 193 -1.46 13.90 17.98
N ALA A 194 -1.99 14.09 19.19
CA ALA A 194 -1.20 14.00 20.42
C ALA A 194 -0.55 12.62 20.61
N SER A 195 -1.26 11.55 20.24
CA SER A 195 -0.76 10.16 20.40
C SER A 195 0.48 9.85 19.55
N VAL A 196 0.63 10.54 18.42
CA VAL A 196 1.72 10.29 17.44
C VAL A 196 2.76 11.41 17.41
N ALA A 197 2.58 12.49 18.16
CA ALA A 197 3.47 13.66 18.16
C ALA A 197 4.94 13.30 18.46
N HIS A 198 5.18 12.31 19.32
CA HIS A 198 6.52 11.85 19.66
C HIS A 198 7.31 11.30 18.46
N TYR A 199 6.63 10.88 17.39
CA TYR A 199 7.28 10.37 16.18
C TYR A 199 7.93 11.46 15.33
N GLU A 200 7.54 12.72 15.47
CA GLU A 200 8.10 13.82 14.66
C GLU A 200 9.63 13.91 14.79
N ALA A 201 10.16 13.67 15.98
CA ALA A 201 11.60 13.71 16.24
C ALA A 201 12.34 12.43 15.83
N THR A 202 11.64 11.31 15.65
CA THR A 202 12.25 9.99 15.42
C THR A 202 12.14 9.50 13.98
N VAL A 203 11.10 9.94 13.26
CA VAL A 203 10.85 9.53 11.88
C VAL A 203 11.62 10.46 10.96
N ALA A 204 12.67 9.93 10.33
CA ALA A 204 13.45 10.64 9.35
C ALA A 204 13.29 9.98 7.96
N PRO A 205 13.16 10.78 6.89
CA PRO A 205 13.12 12.25 6.88
C PRO A 205 11.71 12.79 7.23
N ARG A 206 11.63 14.04 7.71
CA ARG A 206 10.42 14.63 8.31
C ARG A 206 9.20 14.61 7.38
N GLN A 207 9.39 14.70 6.07
CA GLN A 207 8.29 14.61 5.10
C GLN A 207 7.52 13.27 5.17
N VAL A 208 8.18 12.17 5.56
CA VAL A 208 7.51 10.87 5.76
C VAL A 208 6.53 10.93 6.92
N TYR A 209 6.93 11.59 8.02
CA TYR A 209 6.03 11.84 9.15
C TYR A 209 4.84 12.72 8.71
N LEU A 210 5.10 13.82 8.01
CA LEU A 210 4.06 14.74 7.55
C LEU A 210 3.04 14.07 6.61
N GLY A 211 3.49 13.21 5.69
CA GLY A 211 2.58 12.41 4.85
C GLY A 211 1.65 11.52 5.66
N ARG A 212 2.16 10.91 6.75
CA ARG A 212 1.34 10.11 7.67
C ARG A 212 0.39 10.97 8.50
N ILE A 213 0.82 12.15 8.97
CA ILE A 213 -0.06 13.09 9.67
C ILE A 213 -1.17 13.63 8.76
N ALA A 214 -0.88 13.86 7.48
CA ALA A 214 -1.91 14.24 6.50
C ALA A 214 -3.04 13.19 6.47
N SER A 215 -2.72 11.89 6.51
CA SER A 215 -3.73 10.82 6.52
C SER A 215 -4.65 10.85 7.75
N ILE A 216 -4.16 11.30 8.91
CA ILE A 216 -4.97 11.48 10.13
C ILE A 216 -5.94 12.66 9.95
N HIS A 217 -5.46 13.77 9.37
CA HIS A 217 -6.32 14.89 9.00
C HIS A 217 -7.38 14.49 7.94
N PHE A 218 -7.02 13.66 6.95
CA PHE A 218 -7.97 13.13 5.97
C PHE A 218 -9.09 12.33 6.65
N ALA A 219 -8.76 11.46 7.60
CA ALA A 219 -9.75 10.69 8.35
C ALA A 219 -10.70 11.58 9.17
N ALA A 220 -10.19 12.66 9.77
CA ALA A 220 -11.01 13.66 10.45
C ALA A 220 -11.79 14.58 9.50
N ARG A 221 -11.58 14.49 8.18
CA ARG A 221 -12.10 15.42 7.15
C ARG A 221 -11.62 16.86 7.35
N ASP A 222 -10.47 17.05 8.00
CA ASP A 222 -9.78 18.33 8.11
C ASP A 222 -8.87 18.53 6.88
N TRP A 223 -9.49 18.92 5.76
CA TRP A 223 -8.78 19.10 4.49
C TRP A 223 -7.72 20.20 4.55
N THR A 224 -7.93 21.22 5.38
CA THR A 224 -6.97 22.32 5.55
C THR A 224 -5.71 21.83 6.26
N GLY A 225 -5.87 21.06 7.33
CA GLY A 225 -4.75 20.43 8.03
C GLY A 225 -3.99 19.46 7.14
N ALA A 226 -4.70 18.60 6.39
CA ALA A 226 -4.10 17.67 5.44
C ALA A 226 -3.27 18.38 4.38
N LEU A 227 -3.82 19.44 3.77
CA LEU A 227 -3.16 20.21 2.73
C LEU A 227 -1.90 20.89 3.24
N ARG A 228 -1.93 21.47 4.44
CA ARG A 228 -0.77 22.10 5.08
C ARG A 228 0.36 21.08 5.32
N CYS A 229 0.02 19.88 5.77
CA CYS A 229 1.00 18.81 5.94
C CYS A 229 1.63 18.38 4.61
N GLN A 230 0.83 18.24 3.55
CA GLN A 230 1.31 17.88 2.22
C GLN A 230 2.16 18.98 1.59
N GLU A 231 1.78 20.25 1.73
CA GLU A 231 2.55 21.39 1.25
C GLU A 231 3.94 21.44 1.92
N GLU A 232 3.99 21.30 3.25
CA GLU A 232 5.26 21.27 3.97
C GLU A 232 6.12 20.06 3.59
N ALA A 233 5.51 18.87 3.44
CA ALA A 233 6.21 17.68 2.97
C ALA A 233 6.79 17.88 1.56
N TRP A 234 6.03 18.49 0.66
CA TRP A 234 6.45 18.85 -0.69
C TRP A 234 7.61 19.86 -0.68
N ARG A 235 7.57 20.87 0.20
CA ARG A 235 8.67 21.83 0.35
C ARG A 235 9.95 21.16 0.88
N LEU A 236 9.83 20.34 1.93
CA LEU A 236 10.98 19.67 2.55
C LEU A 236 11.64 18.62 1.64
N SER A 237 10.86 17.99 0.77
CA SER A 237 11.38 17.07 -0.25
C SER A 237 12.01 17.77 -1.46
N GLY A 238 11.90 19.10 -1.57
CA GLY A 238 12.35 19.83 -2.75
C GLY A 238 11.50 19.55 -4.00
N GLY A 239 10.21 19.25 -3.80
CA GLY A 239 9.31 18.79 -4.85
C GLY A 239 9.57 17.33 -5.23
N GLY A 240 9.64 16.46 -4.21
CA GLY A 240 9.67 15.00 -4.38
C GLY A 240 8.46 14.51 -5.16
N MET A 241 8.62 13.42 -5.89
CA MET A 241 7.57 12.95 -6.80
C MET A 241 6.29 12.53 -6.08
N PRO A 242 6.32 11.68 -5.04
CA PRO A 242 5.08 11.29 -4.37
C PRO A 242 4.43 12.46 -3.63
N GLU A 243 5.21 13.34 -2.99
CA GLU A 243 4.66 14.52 -2.31
C GLU A 243 3.99 15.50 -3.30
N THR A 244 4.57 15.68 -4.49
CA THR A 244 3.98 16.50 -5.55
C THR A 244 2.64 15.95 -6.00
N ILE A 245 2.57 14.62 -6.20
CA ILE A 245 1.36 13.93 -6.64
C ILE A 245 0.27 14.01 -5.57
N ASP A 246 0.58 13.66 -4.32
CA ASP A 246 -0.37 13.69 -3.20
C ASP A 246 -0.96 15.10 -2.99
N TYR A 247 -0.09 16.12 -3.07
CA TYR A 247 -0.51 17.51 -2.94
C TYR A 247 -1.41 17.94 -4.11
N ALA A 248 -1.03 17.62 -5.35
CA ALA A 248 -1.81 17.93 -6.55
C ALA A 248 -3.20 17.27 -6.52
N VAL A 249 -3.29 15.97 -6.19
CA VAL A 249 -4.57 15.25 -6.07
C VAL A 249 -5.49 15.96 -5.07
N THR A 250 -4.95 16.36 -3.93
CA THR A 250 -5.73 16.99 -2.86
C THR A 250 -6.21 18.38 -3.24
N LEU A 251 -5.38 19.18 -3.91
CA LEU A 251 -5.75 20.49 -4.44
C LEU A 251 -6.94 20.39 -5.40
N VAL A 252 -6.95 19.44 -6.33
CA VAL A 252 -8.09 19.32 -7.25
C VAL A 252 -9.28 18.71 -6.55
N TRP A 253 -9.11 17.58 -5.87
CA TRP A 253 -10.22 16.82 -5.31
C TRP A 253 -10.95 17.61 -4.21
N ARG A 254 -10.22 18.21 -3.28
CA ARG A 254 -10.81 18.85 -2.08
C ARG A 254 -10.91 20.36 -2.18
N ARG A 255 -10.05 21.01 -2.98
CA ARG A 255 -10.07 22.48 -3.14
C ARG A 255 -10.58 22.94 -4.51
N ARG A 256 -10.74 22.03 -5.48
CA ARG A 256 -11.09 22.33 -6.87
C ARG A 256 -10.12 23.33 -7.53
N ASP A 257 -8.87 23.34 -7.08
CA ASP A 257 -7.81 24.19 -7.64
C ASP A 257 -7.03 23.42 -8.72
N ALA A 258 -7.67 23.28 -9.88
CA ALA A 258 -7.11 22.60 -11.04
C ALA A 258 -5.83 23.27 -11.56
N ASP A 259 -5.72 24.59 -11.44
CA ASP A 259 -4.58 25.34 -11.97
C ASP A 259 -3.34 25.18 -11.09
N ALA A 260 -3.48 25.22 -9.76
CA ALA A 260 -2.36 24.94 -8.85
C ALA A 260 -1.85 23.50 -9.01
N ALA A 261 -2.76 22.52 -9.10
CA ALA A 261 -2.39 21.14 -9.33
C ALA A 261 -1.67 20.93 -10.67
N GLN A 262 -2.15 21.57 -11.75
CA GLN A 262 -1.49 21.50 -13.06
C GLN A 262 -0.05 22.03 -13.00
N ARG A 263 0.19 23.15 -12.29
CA ARG A 263 1.54 23.72 -12.13
C ARG A 263 2.48 22.77 -11.38
N LEU A 264 1.98 22.11 -10.33
CA LEU A 264 2.75 21.11 -9.59
C LEU A 264 3.14 19.92 -10.49
N LEU A 265 2.18 19.35 -11.22
CA LEU A 265 2.43 18.21 -12.11
C LEU A 265 3.36 18.57 -13.27
N ALA A 266 3.28 19.79 -13.81
CA ALA A 266 4.22 20.27 -14.82
C ALA A 266 5.67 20.25 -14.34
N GLY A 267 5.91 20.47 -13.04
CA GLY A 267 7.23 20.40 -12.42
C GLY A 267 7.87 19.00 -12.40
N ILE A 268 7.07 17.94 -12.60
CA ILE A 268 7.53 16.55 -12.60
C ILE A 268 7.30 15.82 -13.93
N ALA A 269 6.74 16.47 -14.95
CA ALA A 269 6.32 15.84 -16.20
C ALA A 269 7.44 15.06 -16.92
N GLY A 270 8.69 15.55 -16.86
CA GLY A 270 9.85 14.90 -17.48
C GLY A 270 10.64 13.93 -16.60
N ARG A 271 10.24 13.74 -15.34
CA ARG A 271 10.99 12.90 -14.38
C ARG A 271 10.59 11.43 -14.50
N THR A 272 11.55 10.55 -14.25
CA THR A 272 11.35 9.09 -14.16
C THR A 272 10.44 8.77 -12.98
N ARG A 273 9.47 7.87 -13.22
CA ARG A 273 8.43 7.53 -12.26
C ARG A 273 8.13 6.04 -12.24
N THR A 274 7.74 5.53 -11.08
CA THR A 274 7.25 4.15 -10.93
C THR A 274 5.87 3.99 -11.56
N ALA A 275 5.45 2.75 -11.83
CA ALA A 275 4.11 2.47 -12.36
C ALA A 275 3.00 2.97 -11.41
N LEU A 276 3.23 2.84 -10.09
CA LEU A 276 2.30 3.36 -9.08
C LEU A 276 2.25 4.89 -9.09
N ALA A 277 3.39 5.57 -9.19
CA ALA A 277 3.41 7.03 -9.31
C ALA A 277 2.69 7.50 -10.59
N GLN A 278 2.88 6.81 -11.72
CA GLN A 278 2.17 7.10 -12.96
C GLN A 278 0.65 6.96 -12.79
N THR A 279 0.18 5.93 -12.09
CA THR A 279 -1.24 5.73 -11.79
C THR A 279 -1.86 6.94 -11.08
N PHE A 280 -1.17 7.48 -10.07
CA PHE A 280 -1.67 8.66 -9.36
C PHE A 280 -1.51 9.97 -10.15
N VAL A 281 -0.53 10.07 -11.07
CA VAL A 281 -0.47 11.18 -12.02
C VAL A 281 -1.68 11.13 -12.96
N ASP A 282 -2.00 9.97 -13.53
CA ASP A 282 -3.19 9.81 -14.37
C ASP A 282 -4.46 10.14 -13.58
N TYR A 283 -4.55 9.73 -12.31
CA TYR A 283 -5.67 10.13 -11.45
C TYR A 283 -5.76 11.66 -11.28
N ALA A 284 -4.65 12.32 -10.96
CA ALA A 284 -4.61 13.77 -10.79
C ALA A 284 -4.96 14.53 -12.09
N GLU A 285 -4.42 14.09 -13.23
CA GLU A 285 -4.74 14.66 -14.55
C GLU A 285 -6.21 14.45 -14.92
N GLY A 286 -6.78 13.28 -14.60
CA GLY A 286 -8.20 13.00 -14.77
C GLY A 286 -9.08 13.94 -13.93
N LEU A 287 -8.71 14.20 -12.67
CA LEU A 287 -9.40 15.17 -11.82
C LEU A 287 -9.33 16.59 -12.42
N ILE A 288 -8.16 17.01 -12.92
CA ILE A 288 -7.99 18.32 -13.57
C ILE A 288 -8.89 18.44 -14.79
N ALA A 289 -8.91 17.42 -15.65
CA ALA A 289 -9.74 17.38 -16.85
C ALA A 289 -11.23 17.43 -16.49
N LEU A 290 -11.65 16.69 -15.46
CA LEU A 290 -13.05 16.66 -14.99
C LEU A 290 -13.53 18.02 -14.46
N GLU A 291 -12.69 18.73 -13.70
CA GLU A 291 -13.01 20.07 -13.20
C GLU A 291 -13.03 21.12 -14.33
N ARG A 292 -12.26 20.91 -15.41
CA ARG A 292 -12.27 21.77 -16.62
C ARG A 292 -13.38 21.42 -17.63
N GLY A 293 -14.16 20.37 -17.39
CA GLY A 293 -15.22 19.93 -18.30
C GLY A 293 -14.73 19.17 -19.53
N HIS A 294 -13.48 18.69 -19.53
CA HIS A 294 -12.95 17.79 -20.56
C HIS A 294 -13.23 16.34 -20.16
N ASP A 295 -14.51 15.96 -20.18
CA ASP A 295 -14.98 14.70 -19.61
C ASP A 295 -14.44 13.45 -20.36
N ASP A 296 -14.16 13.57 -21.65
CA ASP A 296 -13.54 12.53 -22.49
C ASP A 296 -12.09 12.23 -22.05
N VAL A 297 -11.29 13.28 -21.85
CA VAL A 297 -9.92 13.17 -21.33
C VAL A 297 -9.94 12.66 -19.89
N ALA A 298 -10.88 13.14 -19.08
CA ALA A 298 -11.03 12.68 -17.69
C ALA A 298 -11.29 11.17 -17.63
N LYS A 299 -12.20 10.68 -18.48
CA LYS A 299 -12.54 9.27 -18.59
C LYS A 299 -11.31 8.41 -18.92
N ASP A 300 -10.60 8.74 -20.01
CA ASP A 300 -9.38 8.01 -20.42
C ASP A 300 -8.36 7.92 -19.28
N ARG A 301 -8.14 9.04 -18.58
CA ARG A 301 -7.19 9.11 -17.47
C ARG A 301 -7.61 8.28 -16.27
N PHE A 302 -8.89 8.27 -15.90
CA PHE A 302 -9.38 7.42 -14.83
C PHE A 302 -9.32 5.92 -15.16
N GLU A 303 -9.63 5.54 -16.40
CA GLU A 303 -9.52 4.16 -16.87
C GLU A 303 -8.06 3.67 -16.79
N ARG A 304 -7.11 4.47 -17.30
CA ARG A 304 -5.67 4.19 -17.20
C ARG A 304 -5.18 4.08 -15.76
N ALA A 305 -5.67 4.95 -14.88
CA ALA A 305 -5.32 4.90 -13.45
C ALA A 305 -5.84 3.61 -12.80
N ILE A 306 -7.07 3.17 -13.10
CA ILE A 306 -7.62 1.91 -12.59
C ILE A 306 -6.82 0.71 -13.10
N GLU A 307 -6.49 0.68 -14.39
CA GLU A 307 -5.68 -0.38 -14.99
C GLU A 307 -4.27 -0.43 -14.39
N GLY A 308 -3.62 0.72 -14.24
CA GLY A 308 -2.31 0.85 -13.62
C GLY A 308 -2.30 0.37 -12.16
N GLN A 309 -3.35 0.70 -11.39
CA GLN A 309 -3.49 0.28 -10.01
C GLN A 309 -3.66 -1.25 -9.90
N ALA A 310 -4.49 -1.85 -10.77
CA ALA A 310 -4.72 -3.29 -10.82
C ALA A 310 -3.45 -4.06 -11.18
N ALA A 311 -2.61 -3.51 -12.07
CA ALA A 311 -1.34 -4.10 -12.45
C ALA A 311 -0.27 -3.98 -11.35
N ALA A 312 -0.29 -2.90 -10.55
CA ALA A 312 0.73 -2.63 -9.54
C ALA A 312 0.56 -3.48 -8.26
N SER A 313 -0.67 -3.64 -7.75
CA SER A 313 -0.90 -4.41 -6.52
C SER A 313 -2.38 -4.68 -6.27
N ASN A 314 -2.70 -5.88 -5.78
CA ASN A 314 -4.05 -6.29 -5.37
C ASN A 314 -4.18 -6.38 -3.84
N THR A 315 -4.08 -5.24 -3.15
CA THR A 315 -4.31 -5.14 -1.70
C THR A 315 -5.66 -4.48 -1.42
N PRO A 316 -6.25 -4.66 -0.22
CA PRO A 316 -7.49 -3.98 0.13
C PRO A 316 -7.40 -2.44 0.00
N LEU A 317 -6.23 -1.85 0.29
CA LEU A 317 -6.02 -0.41 0.16
C LEU A 317 -5.97 0.04 -1.30
N THR A 318 -5.38 -0.75 -2.20
CA THR A 318 -5.34 -0.40 -3.62
C THR A 318 -6.73 -0.52 -4.24
N GLN A 319 -7.51 -1.53 -3.84
CA GLN A 319 -8.92 -1.62 -4.23
C GLN A 319 -9.74 -0.43 -3.74
N MET A 320 -9.52 0.04 -2.50
CA MET A 320 -10.15 1.25 -1.99
C MET A 320 -9.84 2.46 -2.89
N VAL A 321 -8.57 2.66 -3.28
CA VAL A 321 -8.18 3.74 -4.20
C VAL A 321 -8.89 3.60 -5.55
N CYS A 322 -8.93 2.39 -6.13
CA CYS A 322 -9.68 2.12 -7.36
C CYS A 322 -11.16 2.54 -7.24
N ASP A 323 -11.82 2.24 -6.12
CA ASP A 323 -13.22 2.61 -5.91
C ASP A 323 -13.41 4.14 -5.89
N PHE A 324 -12.45 4.91 -5.34
CA PHE A 324 -12.47 6.38 -5.38
C PHE A 324 -12.19 6.96 -6.77
N ILE A 325 -11.27 6.37 -7.53
CA ILE A 325 -11.02 6.76 -8.93
C ILE A 325 -12.27 6.47 -9.77
N ALA A 326 -12.84 5.27 -9.61
CA ALA A 326 -14.05 4.85 -10.30
C ALA A 326 -15.26 5.73 -9.96
N ALA A 327 -15.36 6.27 -8.74
CA ALA A 327 -16.38 7.26 -8.42
C ALA A 327 -16.26 8.56 -9.25
N HIS A 328 -15.05 9.03 -9.56
CA HIS A 328 -14.87 10.16 -10.46
C HIS A 328 -15.16 9.79 -11.93
N LEU A 329 -14.83 8.56 -12.33
CA LEU A 329 -15.21 8.00 -13.63
C LEU A 329 -16.74 7.95 -13.83
N VAL A 330 -17.53 7.66 -12.77
CA VAL A 330 -19.00 7.76 -12.83
C VAL A 330 -19.44 9.13 -13.31
N ILE A 331 -18.83 10.21 -12.81
CA ILE A 331 -19.19 11.58 -13.16
C ILE A 331 -18.84 11.85 -14.64
N ALA A 332 -17.61 11.51 -15.05
CA ALA A 332 -17.15 11.68 -16.44
C ALA A 332 -18.04 10.93 -17.43
N SER A 333 -18.25 9.62 -17.22
CA SER A 333 -19.11 8.79 -18.06
C SER A 333 -20.55 9.28 -18.13
N ALA A 334 -21.12 9.74 -17.01
CA ALA A 334 -22.49 10.25 -17.00
C ALA A 334 -22.63 11.55 -17.82
N ARG A 335 -21.65 12.46 -17.75
CA ARG A 335 -21.62 13.70 -18.54
C ARG A 335 -21.42 13.44 -20.04
N LEU A 336 -20.69 12.37 -20.39
CA LEU A 336 -20.58 11.87 -21.76
C LEU A 336 -21.86 11.17 -22.29
N GLY A 337 -22.91 11.07 -21.48
CA GLY A 337 -24.18 10.45 -21.86
C GLY A 337 -24.25 8.93 -21.62
N GLU A 338 -23.20 8.31 -21.07
CA GLU A 338 -23.12 6.87 -20.77
C GLU A 338 -23.89 6.50 -19.48
N LYS A 339 -25.07 7.06 -19.27
CA LYS A 339 -25.81 7.00 -17.99
C LYS A 339 -26.04 5.57 -17.48
N ARG A 340 -26.28 4.60 -18.37
CA ARG A 340 -26.49 3.20 -17.96
C ARG A 340 -25.23 2.59 -17.35
N ALA A 341 -24.07 2.78 -17.98
CA ALA A 341 -22.79 2.29 -17.48
C ALA A 341 -22.42 3.01 -16.18
N ALA A 342 -22.56 4.34 -16.15
CA ALA A 342 -22.31 5.15 -14.96
C ALA A 342 -23.16 4.72 -13.75
N ARG A 343 -24.45 4.40 -13.93
CA ARG A 343 -25.30 3.86 -12.85
C ARG A 343 -24.86 2.50 -12.35
N ALA A 344 -24.39 1.62 -13.25
CA ALA A 344 -23.87 0.31 -12.84
C ALA A 344 -22.60 0.47 -12.00
N LEU A 345 -21.69 1.35 -12.45
CA LEU A 345 -20.46 1.67 -11.73
C LEU A 345 -20.74 2.37 -10.39
N LEU A 346 -21.71 3.28 -10.33
CA LEU A 346 -22.11 3.91 -9.07
C LEU A 346 -22.54 2.87 -8.02
N ARG A 347 -23.30 1.85 -8.43
CA ARG A 347 -23.74 0.79 -7.50
C ARG A 347 -22.55 0.01 -6.91
N SER A 348 -21.46 -0.18 -7.64
CA SER A 348 -20.30 -0.90 -7.12
C SER A 348 -19.46 -0.04 -6.17
N VAL A 349 -19.34 1.26 -6.41
CA VAL A 349 -18.48 2.15 -5.58
C VAL A 349 -19.19 2.78 -4.39
N LEU A 350 -20.53 2.93 -4.44
CA LEU A 350 -21.31 3.59 -3.39
C LEU A 350 -21.10 2.99 -1.98
N PRO A 351 -20.98 1.66 -1.77
CA PRO A 351 -20.69 1.10 -0.46
C PRO A 351 -19.40 1.66 0.14
N ARG A 352 -18.34 1.81 -0.67
CA ARG A 352 -17.05 2.37 -0.21
C ARG A 352 -17.18 3.84 0.18
N LEU A 353 -17.79 4.65 -0.69
CA LEU A 353 -18.00 6.07 -0.42
C LEU A 353 -18.82 6.29 0.87
N THR A 354 -19.82 5.42 1.09
CA THR A 354 -20.66 5.45 2.29
C THR A 354 -19.86 5.11 3.53
N ALA A 355 -19.02 4.06 3.47
CA ALA A 355 -18.16 3.66 4.58
C ALA A 355 -17.22 4.79 5.03
N PHE A 356 -16.61 5.49 4.07
CA PHE A 356 -15.76 6.67 4.34
C PHE A 356 -16.51 7.95 4.64
N LYS A 357 -17.85 7.94 4.57
CA LYS A 357 -18.70 9.13 4.72
C LYS A 357 -18.29 10.27 3.76
N ASP A 358 -17.87 9.92 2.54
CA ASP A 358 -17.58 10.90 1.48
C ASP A 358 -18.88 11.34 0.79
N ILE A 359 -19.67 12.09 1.56
CA ILE A 359 -21.03 12.52 1.17
C ILE A 359 -20.99 13.44 -0.05
N ASP A 360 -19.96 14.28 -0.17
CA ASP A 360 -19.83 15.19 -1.32
C ASP A 360 -19.65 14.43 -2.62
N LEU A 361 -18.67 13.51 -2.67
CA LEU A 361 -18.42 12.72 -3.88
C LEU A 361 -19.61 11.83 -4.22
N ALA A 362 -20.22 11.17 -3.22
CA ALA A 362 -21.42 10.37 -3.44
C ALA A 362 -22.59 11.20 -4.01
N ARG A 363 -22.80 12.42 -3.51
CA ARG A 363 -23.83 13.34 -4.04
C ARG A 363 -23.53 13.78 -5.47
N ARG A 364 -22.27 14.10 -5.79
CA ARG A 364 -21.85 14.47 -7.16
C ARG A 364 -22.11 13.33 -8.14
N CYS A 365 -21.78 12.10 -7.75
CA CYS A 365 -22.06 10.91 -8.56
C CYS A 365 -23.58 10.74 -8.79
N ALA A 366 -24.38 10.83 -7.73
CA ALA A 366 -25.83 10.70 -7.81
C ALA A 366 -26.45 11.77 -8.71
N ALA A 367 -26.00 13.03 -8.60
CA ALA A 367 -26.46 14.13 -9.44
C ALA A 367 -26.10 13.94 -10.92
N ALA A 368 -24.92 13.37 -11.21
CA ALA A 368 -24.48 13.13 -12.58
C ALA A 368 -25.32 12.05 -13.28
N VAL A 369 -25.75 11.01 -12.55
CA VAL A 369 -26.49 9.87 -13.13
C VAL A 369 -28.02 10.01 -13.09
N ALA A 370 -28.54 11.05 -12.44
CA ALA A 370 -29.95 11.44 -12.53
C ALA A 370 -30.29 11.71 -14.01
#